data_AF-A0A6A8LLH4-F1
#
_entry.id   AF-A0A6A8LLH4-F1
#
_cell.length_a   1.000
_cell.length_b   1.000
_cell.length_c   1.000
_cell.angle_alpha   90.00
_cell.angle_beta   90.00
_cell.angle_gamma   90.00
#
_symmetry.space_group_name_H-M   'P 1'
#
loop_
_entity.id
_entity.type
_entity.pdbx_description
1 polymer ?
#
loop_
_entity_poly.entity_id
_entity_poly.type
_entity_poly.pdbx_seq_one_letter_code
_entity_poly.pdbx_strand_id
1 'polypeptide(L)'
;MDWITNPWIVSLITAIVSTFIVNSLTKFFGRKDYIKRVNRANNQIINTLKDFISEGENPSLPLLESLSAANAKSNKVKQHSLYSIDDILDLLIKDISETNFLSIDQKIEISNNLLDLKRDIKTKQDEELEFKPIITDKGIITFDKGIKQIKEMDKIKRNMTTTSLIYIACLISYMTIMKYPKLSGFFQNNLSMIKDISIAIVVIVLISFMIKFGYSKTLKK
;
A
#
# COMPACT_ATOMS: atom_id res chain seq x y z
N MET A 1 -22.52 -16.56 -38.91
CA MET A 1 -23.10 -15.52 -38.03
C MET A 1 -21.95 -14.89 -37.27
N ASP A 2 -21.45 -13.74 -37.73
CA ASP A 2 -20.20 -13.13 -37.27
C ASP A 2 -20.44 -12.19 -36.08
N TRP A 3 -20.95 -12.74 -34.98
CA TRP A 3 -21.27 -11.99 -33.75
C TRP A 3 -20.04 -11.28 -33.15
N ILE A 4 -18.82 -11.78 -33.41
CA ILE A 4 -17.55 -11.17 -32.99
C ILE A 4 -17.19 -9.93 -33.83
N THR A 5 -17.82 -9.69 -34.98
CA THR A 5 -17.59 -8.47 -35.77
C THR A 5 -18.62 -7.38 -35.54
N ASN A 6 -19.70 -7.65 -34.81
CA ASN A 6 -20.70 -6.64 -34.51
C ASN A 6 -20.08 -5.57 -33.58
N PRO A 7 -19.96 -4.30 -34.04
CA PRO A 7 -19.30 -3.24 -33.27
C PRO A 7 -19.91 -3.01 -31.88
N TRP A 8 -21.22 -3.24 -31.73
CA TRP A 8 -21.91 -3.12 -30.44
C TRP A 8 -21.50 -4.24 -29.47
N ILE A 9 -21.37 -5.49 -29.96
CA ILE A 9 -20.94 -6.65 -29.17
C ILE A 9 -19.46 -6.53 -28.78
N VAL A 10 -18.60 -6.15 -29.72
CA VAL A 10 -17.16 -5.94 -29.46
C VAL A 10 -16.94 -4.86 -28.40
N SER A 11 -17.70 -3.77 -28.47
CA SER A 11 -17.62 -2.68 -27.48
C SER A 11 -18.07 -3.14 -26.09
N LEU A 12 -19.16 -3.93 -26.01
CA LEU A 12 -19.65 -4.49 -24.76
C LEU A 12 -18.63 -5.45 -24.13
N ILE A 13 -18.11 -6.40 -24.92
CA ILE A 13 -17.10 -7.38 -24.47
C ILE A 13 -15.83 -6.66 -24.01
N THR A 14 -15.37 -5.66 -24.77
CA THR A 14 -14.15 -4.91 -24.44
C THR A 14 -14.33 -4.10 -23.16
N ALA A 15 -15.50 -3.50 -22.93
CA ALA A 15 -15.80 -2.77 -21.69
C ALA A 15 -15.79 -3.70 -20.47
N ILE A 16 -16.38 -4.90 -20.59
CA ILE A 16 -16.41 -5.90 -19.52
C ILE A 16 -14.99 -6.39 -19.19
N VAL A 17 -14.24 -6.79 -20.21
CA VAL A 17 -12.87 -7.30 -20.05
C VAL A 17 -11.94 -6.23 -19.47
N SER A 18 -12.04 -4.99 -19.96
CA SER A 18 -11.27 -3.85 -19.43
C SER A 18 -11.55 -3.61 -17.96
N THR A 19 -12.82 -3.55 -17.57
CA THR A 19 -13.23 -3.32 -16.18
C THR A 19 -12.71 -4.43 -15.27
N PHE A 20 -12.77 -5.68 -15.73
CA PHE A 20 -12.27 -6.84 -14.99
C PHE A 20 -10.76 -6.76 -14.76
N ILE A 21 -9.98 -6.49 -15.82
CA ILE A 21 -8.52 -6.40 -15.75
C ILE A 21 -8.10 -5.26 -14.81
N VAL A 22 -8.69 -4.07 -14.94
CA VAL A 22 -8.37 -2.90 -14.11
C VAL A 22 -8.69 -3.17 -12.64
N ASN A 23 -9.85 -3.77 -12.35
CA ASN A 23 -10.23 -4.11 -10.98
C ASN A 23 -9.29 -5.15 -10.37
N SER A 24 -8.89 -6.16 -11.15
CA SER A 24 -7.95 -7.19 -10.72
C SER A 24 -6.57 -6.60 -10.41
N LEU A 25 -6.02 -5.78 -11.32
CA LEU A 25 -4.76 -5.07 -11.09
C LEU A 25 -4.83 -4.16 -9.86
N THR A 26 -5.90 -3.37 -9.73
CA THR A 26 -6.07 -2.45 -8.59
C THR A 26 -6.07 -3.20 -7.26
N LYS A 27 -6.74 -4.37 -7.20
CA LYS A 27 -6.72 -5.24 -6.00
C LYS A 27 -5.33 -5.81 -5.74
N PHE A 28 -4.64 -6.28 -6.78
CA PHE A 28 -3.32 -6.87 -6.65
C PHE A 28 -2.27 -5.85 -6.15
N PHE A 29 -2.21 -4.69 -6.79
CA PHE A 29 -1.28 -3.62 -6.39
C PHE A 29 -1.64 -3.04 -5.02
N GLY A 30 -2.93 -2.86 -4.70
CA GLY A 30 -3.38 -2.40 -3.38
C GLY A 30 -2.92 -3.31 -2.23
N ARG A 31 -2.94 -4.63 -2.43
CA ARG A 31 -2.42 -5.61 -1.45
C ARG A 31 -0.91 -5.48 -1.28
N LYS A 32 -0.16 -5.42 -2.38
CA LYS A 32 1.30 -5.27 -2.35
C LYS A 32 1.72 -3.99 -1.63
N ASP A 33 1.02 -2.89 -1.88
CA ASP A 33 1.29 -1.62 -1.23
C ASP A 33 0.92 -1.63 0.26
N TYR A 34 -0.14 -2.37 0.65
CA TYR A 34 -0.47 -2.57 2.05
C TYR A 34 0.65 -3.31 2.79
N ILE A 35 1.11 -4.45 2.25
CA ILE A 35 2.20 -5.24 2.84
C ILE A 35 3.47 -4.40 2.97
N LYS A 36 3.81 -3.60 1.97
CA LYS A 36 4.97 -2.68 2.06
C LYS A 36 4.84 -1.66 3.20
N ARG A 37 3.63 -1.13 3.45
CA ARG A 37 3.41 -0.20 4.57
C ARG A 37 3.49 -0.89 5.92
N VAL A 38 3.01 -2.13 6.02
CA VAL A 38 3.16 -2.96 7.23
C VAL A 38 4.64 -3.19 7.53
N ASN A 39 5.40 -3.67 6.54
CA ASN A 39 6.83 -3.92 6.72
C ASN A 39 7.60 -2.64 7.08
N ARG A 40 7.24 -1.50 6.45
CA ARG A 40 7.82 -0.20 6.79
C ARG A 40 7.53 0.18 8.25
N ALA A 41 6.30 0.00 8.72
CA ALA A 41 5.92 0.31 10.09
C ALA A 41 6.68 -0.55 11.09
N ASN A 42 6.76 -1.87 10.86
CA ASN A 42 7.53 -2.79 11.69
C ASN A 42 9.02 -2.40 11.75
N ASN A 43 9.64 -2.11 10.61
CA ASN A 43 11.04 -1.68 10.57
C ASN A 43 11.26 -0.36 11.32
N GLN A 44 10.31 0.58 11.26
CA GLN A 44 10.40 1.82 12.02
C GLN A 44 10.36 1.54 13.53
N ILE A 45 9.47 0.68 13.99
CA ILE A 45 9.39 0.26 15.39
C ILE A 45 10.73 -0.34 15.84
N ILE A 46 11.24 -1.34 15.11
CA ILE A 46 12.48 -2.03 15.45
C ILE A 46 13.68 -1.06 15.47
N ASN A 47 13.81 -0.20 14.46
CA ASN A 47 14.92 0.74 14.39
C ASN A 47 14.87 1.76 15.53
N THR A 48 13.70 2.32 15.83
CA THR A 48 13.55 3.24 16.97
C THR A 48 13.89 2.56 18.30
N LEU A 49 13.51 1.30 18.48
CA LEU A 49 13.86 0.55 19.70
C LEU A 49 15.36 0.21 19.76
N LYS A 50 16.01 -0.06 18.64
CA LYS A 50 17.47 -0.23 18.59
C LYS A 50 18.20 1.03 18.99
N ASP A 51 17.77 2.18 18.47
CA ASP A 51 18.37 3.47 18.81
C ASP A 51 18.21 3.72 20.33
N PHE A 52 17.00 3.48 20.86
CA PHE A 52 16.70 3.62 22.29
C PHE A 52 17.55 2.71 23.19
N ILE A 53 17.71 1.43 22.82
CA ILE A 53 18.55 0.47 23.54
C ILE A 53 20.04 0.84 23.44
N SER A 54 20.47 1.38 22.30
CA SER A 54 21.86 1.81 22.10
C SER A 54 22.23 3.01 22.98
N GLU A 55 21.24 3.81 23.38
CA GLU A 55 21.39 4.89 24.37
C GLU A 55 21.44 4.36 25.81
N GLY A 56 21.25 3.06 26.03
CA GLY A 56 21.34 2.40 27.33
C GLY A 56 20.02 2.31 28.08
N GLU A 57 18.89 2.66 27.45
CA GLU A 57 17.57 2.56 28.06
C GLU A 57 16.84 1.26 27.66
N ASN A 58 16.23 0.61 28.65
CA ASN A 58 15.44 -0.60 28.40
C ASN A 58 13.99 -0.24 28.03
N PRO A 59 13.44 -0.82 26.95
CA PRO A 59 12.07 -0.55 26.56
C PRO A 59 11.08 -1.12 27.59
N SER A 60 9.98 -0.40 27.82
CA SER A 60 8.88 -0.84 28.69
C SER A 60 7.65 -1.27 27.87
N LEU A 61 6.78 -2.09 28.45
CA LEU A 61 5.55 -2.53 27.79
C LEU A 61 4.67 -1.35 27.29
N PRO A 62 4.39 -0.30 28.11
CA PRO A 62 3.60 0.85 27.65
C PRO A 62 4.24 1.59 26.47
N LEU A 63 5.59 1.63 26.42
CA LEU A 63 6.32 2.23 25.30
C LEU A 63 6.13 1.41 24.03
N LEU A 64 6.25 0.08 24.10
CA LEU A 64 6.07 -0.81 22.95
C LEU A 64 4.66 -0.73 22.38
N GLU A 65 3.64 -0.71 23.24
CA GLU A 65 2.24 -0.54 22.84
C GLU A 65 2.00 0.81 22.17
N SER A 66 2.50 1.88 22.78
CA SER A 66 2.37 3.24 22.26
C SER A 66 3.07 3.40 20.91
N LEU A 67 4.27 2.84 20.77
CA LEU A 67 5.07 2.89 19.55
C LEU A 67 4.39 2.09 18.43
N SER A 68 3.84 0.91 18.74
CA SER A 68 3.06 0.10 17.80
C SER A 68 1.82 0.85 17.31
N ALA A 69 1.04 1.42 18.22
CA ALA A 69 -0.17 2.18 17.89
C ALA A 69 0.15 3.45 17.06
N ALA A 70 1.19 4.19 17.43
CA ALA A 70 1.63 5.38 16.72
C ALA A 70 2.10 5.06 15.29
N ASN A 71 2.91 4.00 15.13
CA ASN A 71 3.41 3.57 13.83
C ASN A 71 2.32 2.97 12.94
N ALA A 72 1.35 2.24 13.50
CA ALA A 72 0.16 1.78 12.79
C ALA A 72 -0.61 2.96 12.18
N LYS A 73 -0.84 4.00 12.99
CA LYS A 73 -1.55 5.21 12.59
C LYS A 73 -0.79 6.00 11.53
N SER A 74 0.51 6.21 11.73
CA SER A 74 1.37 6.94 10.79
C SER A 74 1.46 6.25 9.42
N ASN A 75 1.56 4.92 9.41
CA ASN A 75 1.67 4.13 8.17
C ASN A 75 0.31 3.71 7.58
N LYS A 76 -0.81 4.09 8.20
CA LYS A 76 -2.18 3.75 7.76
C LYS A 76 -2.37 2.25 7.57
N VAL A 77 -1.95 1.48 8.57
CA VAL A 77 -2.14 0.02 8.64
C VAL A 77 -2.89 -0.33 9.91
N LYS A 78 -3.53 -1.50 9.92
CA LYS A 78 -4.23 -1.96 11.12
C LYS A 78 -3.21 -2.46 12.14
N GLN A 79 -3.42 -2.15 13.42
CA GLN A 79 -2.49 -2.52 14.49
C GLN A 79 -2.28 -4.04 14.58
N HIS A 80 -3.33 -4.84 14.42
CA HIS A 80 -3.23 -6.31 14.37
C HIS A 80 -2.49 -6.86 13.14
N SER A 81 -2.15 -6.02 12.15
CA SER A 81 -1.30 -6.44 11.03
C SER A 81 0.18 -6.22 11.29
N LEU A 82 0.54 -5.48 12.35
CA LEU A 82 1.92 -5.29 12.79
C LEU A 82 2.38 -6.54 13.56
N TYR A 83 3.69 -6.60 13.80
CA TYR A 83 4.26 -7.60 14.70
C TYR A 83 3.67 -7.48 16.10
N SER A 84 3.46 -8.63 16.75
CA SER A 84 3.10 -8.65 18.16
C SER A 84 4.26 -8.13 19.00
N ILE A 85 3.99 -7.75 20.24
CA ILE A 85 5.04 -7.30 21.16
C ILE A 85 6.05 -8.44 21.38
N ASP A 86 5.58 -9.68 21.44
CA ASP A 86 6.43 -10.87 21.54
C ASP A 86 7.38 -11.01 20.35
N ASP A 87 6.86 -10.90 19.12
CA ASP A 87 7.66 -10.93 17.89
C ASP A 87 8.70 -9.80 17.85
N ILE A 88 8.32 -8.61 18.34
CA ILE A 88 9.22 -7.45 18.42
C ILE A 88 10.37 -7.73 19.38
N LEU A 89 10.09 -8.29 20.56
CA LEU A 89 11.12 -8.63 21.54
C LEU A 89 12.07 -9.71 21.01
N ASP A 90 11.55 -10.75 20.35
CA ASP A 90 12.38 -11.81 19.74
C ASP A 90 13.31 -11.27 18.65
N LEU A 91 12.79 -10.38 17.80
CA LEU A 91 13.59 -9.71 16.77
C LEU A 91 14.67 -8.82 17.38
N LEU A 92 14.36 -8.09 18.45
CA LEU A 92 15.34 -7.25 19.14
C LEU A 92 16.43 -8.09 19.79
N ILE A 93 16.10 -9.15 20.51
CA ILE A 93 17.08 -10.06 21.13
C ILE A 93 18.01 -10.62 20.06
N LYS A 94 17.45 -11.10 18.94
CA LYS A 94 18.23 -11.58 17.80
C LYS A 94 19.19 -10.51 17.27
N ASP A 95 18.67 -9.32 16.98
CA ASP A 95 19.46 -8.25 16.36
C ASP A 95 20.56 -7.72 17.31
N ILE A 96 20.30 -7.68 18.63
CA ILE A 96 21.29 -7.33 19.66
C ILE A 96 22.36 -8.41 19.77
N SER A 97 21.98 -9.68 19.66
CA SER A 97 22.94 -10.79 19.68
C SER A 97 23.94 -10.68 18.53
N GLU A 98 23.45 -10.32 17.34
CA GLU A 98 24.21 -10.19 16.09
C GLU A 98 25.02 -8.89 15.98
N THR A 99 24.77 -7.89 16.83
CA THR A 99 25.47 -6.59 16.73
C THR A 99 26.93 -6.67 17.13
N ASN A 100 27.84 -6.01 16.42
CA ASN A 100 29.27 -5.96 16.81
C ASN A 100 29.61 -4.76 17.70
N PHE A 101 28.64 -3.89 17.99
CA PHE A 101 28.86 -2.63 18.69
C PHE A 101 28.82 -2.74 20.22
N LEU A 102 28.23 -3.81 20.76
CA LEU A 102 28.07 -4.01 22.20
C LEU A 102 29.06 -5.08 22.71
N SER A 103 29.54 -4.90 23.94
CA SER A 103 30.32 -5.95 24.61
C SER A 103 29.44 -7.17 24.88
N ILE A 104 30.07 -8.33 25.09
CA ILE A 104 29.35 -9.58 25.39
C ILE A 104 28.49 -9.43 26.65
N ASP A 105 29.03 -8.78 27.68
CA ASP A 105 28.31 -8.54 28.95
C ASP A 105 27.07 -7.67 28.74
N GLN A 106 27.19 -6.59 27.95
CA GLN A 106 26.07 -5.70 27.61
C GLN A 106 24.98 -6.44 26.82
N LYS A 107 25.38 -7.28 25.85
CA LYS A 107 24.42 -8.08 25.08
C LYS A 107 23.62 -9.02 25.97
N ILE A 108 24.28 -9.67 26.93
CA ILE A 108 23.65 -10.60 27.87
C ILE A 108 22.68 -9.84 28.78
N GLU A 109 23.11 -8.71 29.35
CA GLU A 109 22.29 -7.88 30.22
C GLU A 109 21.01 -7.42 29.52
N ILE A 110 21.13 -6.82 28.34
CA ILE A 110 19.97 -6.31 27.59
C ILE A 110 19.05 -7.47 27.19
N SER A 111 19.61 -8.59 26.72
CA SER A 111 18.81 -9.76 26.32
C SER A 111 18.01 -10.32 27.50
N ASN A 112 18.61 -10.40 28.69
CA ASN A 112 17.91 -10.84 29.90
C ASN A 112 16.78 -9.88 30.27
N ASN A 113 17.00 -8.57 30.22
CA ASN A 113 15.95 -7.57 30.49
C ASN A 113 14.76 -7.70 29.53
N LEU A 114 15.02 -7.95 28.24
CA LEU A 114 13.97 -8.18 27.24
C LEU A 114 13.22 -9.51 27.47
N LEU A 115 13.93 -10.56 27.90
CA LEU A 115 13.33 -11.85 28.25
C LEU A 115 12.45 -11.75 29.51
N ASP A 116 12.87 -10.99 30.50
CA ASP A 116 12.08 -10.72 31.70
C ASP A 116 10.79 -9.97 31.36
N LEU A 117 10.89 -8.93 30.52
CA LEU A 117 9.72 -8.22 30.00
C LEU A 117 8.76 -9.16 29.25
N LYS A 118 9.29 -10.08 28.43
CA LYS A 118 8.50 -11.10 27.71
C LYS A 118 7.78 -12.03 28.69
N ARG A 119 8.44 -12.44 29.76
CA ARG A 119 7.85 -13.28 30.82
C ARG A 119 6.74 -12.55 31.58
N ASP A 120 6.93 -11.27 31.89
CA ASP A 120 5.92 -10.45 32.58
C ASP A 120 4.66 -10.29 31.74
N ILE A 121 4.80 -10.12 30.42
CA ILE A 121 3.67 -10.04 29.49
C ILE A 121 2.87 -11.35 29.50
N LYS A 122 3.56 -12.49 29.45
CA LYS A 122 2.92 -13.80 29.46
C LYS A 122 2.16 -14.06 30.77
N THR A 123 2.79 -13.71 31.90
CA THR A 123 2.18 -13.87 33.23
C THR A 123 0.91 -13.02 33.37
N LYS A 124 0.92 -11.77 32.89
CA LYS A 124 -0.27 -10.90 32.89
C LYS A 124 -1.38 -11.40 31.98
N GLN A 125 -1.06 -12.00 30.84
CA GLN A 125 -2.06 -12.60 29.94
C GLN A 125 -2.73 -13.83 30.56
N ASP A 126 -1.96 -14.64 31.29
CA ASP A 126 -2.48 -15.83 31.97
C ASP A 126 -3.38 -15.43 33.17
N GLU A 127 -3.05 -14.35 33.89
CA GLU A 127 -3.88 -13.79 34.97
C GLU A 127 -5.18 -13.11 34.48
N GLU A 128 -5.15 -12.44 33.32
CA GLU A 128 -6.33 -11.75 32.75
C GLU A 128 -7.37 -12.73 32.15
N LEU A 129 -6.95 -13.96 31.82
CA LEU A 129 -7.84 -15.03 31.37
C LEU A 129 -8.68 -15.65 32.51
N GLU A 130 -8.24 -15.54 33.76
CA GLU A 130 -8.99 -16.01 34.92
C GLU A 130 -9.98 -14.96 35.48
N PHE A 131 -9.88 -13.69 35.07
CA PHE A 131 -10.70 -12.61 35.61
C PHE A 131 -11.34 -11.75 34.52
N LYS A 132 -12.51 -12.17 34.03
CA LYS A 132 -13.38 -11.27 33.24
C LYS A 132 -14.88 -11.44 33.54
N PRO A 133 -15.45 -10.66 34.48
CA PRO A 133 -16.82 -10.22 34.29
C PRO A 133 -16.87 -9.18 33.16
N ILE A 134 -17.91 -9.30 32.34
CA ILE A 134 -18.20 -8.47 31.17
C ILE A 134 -18.65 -7.07 31.62
N ILE A 135 -18.50 -6.07 30.72
CA ILE A 135 -18.99 -4.66 30.70
C ILE A 135 -17.85 -3.67 31.05
N THR A 136 -17.45 -2.69 30.23
CA THR A 136 -18.28 -1.57 29.72
C THR A 136 -17.67 -0.83 28.51
N ASP A 137 -18.60 -0.38 27.67
CA ASP A 137 -18.68 0.79 26.78
C ASP A 137 -17.74 2.01 27.06
N LYS A 138 -17.09 2.52 26.00
CA LYS A 138 -16.77 3.96 25.73
C LYS A 138 -15.78 4.12 24.57
N GLY A 139 -16.09 4.99 23.60
CA GLY A 139 -15.02 5.66 22.83
C GLY A 139 -15.32 6.09 21.39
N ILE A 140 -16.44 6.76 21.13
CA ILE A 140 -16.71 7.45 19.85
C ILE A 140 -15.84 8.71 19.75
N ILE A 141 -14.57 8.61 19.36
CA ILE A 141 -13.79 9.78 18.87
C ILE A 141 -12.73 9.25 17.89
N THR A 142 -12.96 9.34 16.58
CA THR A 142 -11.95 9.43 15.47
C THR A 142 -12.51 9.21 14.05
N PHE A 143 -13.83 9.17 13.85
CA PHE A 143 -14.41 8.88 12.53
C PHE A 143 -14.30 10.00 11.48
N ASP A 144 -13.98 11.25 11.86
CA ASP A 144 -14.14 12.39 10.94
C ASP A 144 -12.96 12.60 9.97
N LYS A 145 -11.72 12.25 10.34
CA LYS A 145 -10.55 12.39 9.43
C LYS A 145 -10.44 11.28 8.38
N GLY A 146 -11.13 10.15 8.57
CA GLY A 146 -11.16 9.02 7.62
C GLY A 146 -12.02 9.30 6.38
N ILE A 147 -13.12 10.03 6.55
CA ILE A 147 -14.08 10.31 5.48
C ILE A 147 -13.47 11.26 4.42
N LYS A 148 -12.62 12.20 4.83
CA LYS A 148 -11.92 13.11 3.91
C LYS A 148 -10.87 12.37 3.04
N GLN A 149 -10.26 11.30 3.55
CA GLN A 149 -9.26 10.51 2.80
C GLN A 149 -9.87 9.43 1.90
N ILE A 150 -11.03 8.88 2.27
CA ILE A 150 -11.82 8.01 1.38
C ILE A 150 -12.26 8.80 0.13
N LYS A 151 -12.69 10.05 0.30
CA LYS A 151 -13.06 10.93 -0.83
C LYS A 151 -11.89 11.19 -1.79
N GLU A 152 -10.66 11.36 -1.29
CA GLU A 152 -9.47 11.54 -2.14
C GLU A 152 -9.04 10.23 -2.83
N MET A 153 -9.11 9.08 -2.15
CA MET A 153 -8.84 7.78 -2.77
C MET A 153 -9.88 7.42 -3.84
N ASP A 154 -11.15 7.76 -3.63
CA ASP A 154 -12.21 7.57 -4.63
C ASP A 154 -12.04 8.52 -5.82
N LYS A 155 -11.55 9.74 -5.59
CA LYS A 155 -11.17 10.67 -6.66
C LYS A 155 -9.98 10.16 -7.48
N ILE A 156 -8.98 9.56 -6.85
CA ILE A 156 -7.83 8.94 -7.53
C ILE A 156 -8.28 7.70 -8.33
N LYS A 157 -9.12 6.83 -7.75
CA LYS A 157 -9.69 5.66 -8.45
C LYS A 157 -10.52 6.08 -9.66
N ARG A 158 -11.38 7.09 -9.51
CA ARG A 158 -12.21 7.62 -10.59
C ARG A 158 -11.38 8.25 -11.71
N ASN A 159 -10.26 8.88 -11.37
CA ASN A 159 -9.35 9.46 -12.37
C ASN A 159 -8.49 8.40 -13.07
N MET A 160 -8.18 7.28 -12.42
CA MET A 160 -7.48 6.16 -13.08
C MET A 160 -8.38 5.43 -14.08
N THR A 161 -9.64 5.18 -13.71
CA THR A 161 -10.61 4.52 -14.61
C THR A 161 -10.94 5.36 -15.84
N THR A 162 -11.03 6.69 -15.71
CA THR A 162 -11.25 7.55 -16.88
C THR A 162 -10.04 7.58 -17.82
N THR A 163 -8.81 7.61 -17.30
CA THR A 163 -7.61 7.57 -18.15
C THR A 163 -7.43 6.25 -18.90
N SER A 164 -7.79 5.11 -18.29
CA SER A 164 -7.72 3.81 -18.99
C SER A 164 -8.81 3.65 -20.04
N LEU A 165 -10.02 4.18 -19.78
CA LEU A 165 -11.11 4.22 -20.77
C LEU A 165 -10.74 5.04 -22.01
N ILE A 166 -10.12 6.20 -21.83
CA ILE A 166 -9.64 7.04 -22.94
C ILE A 166 -8.59 6.29 -23.76
N TYR A 167 -7.63 5.63 -23.10
CA TYR A 167 -6.60 4.83 -23.80
C TYR A 167 -7.21 3.72 -24.66
N ILE A 168 -8.19 2.99 -24.12
CA ILE A 168 -8.86 1.90 -24.82
C ILE A 168 -9.71 2.42 -25.98
N ALA A 169 -10.40 3.54 -25.80
CA ALA A 169 -11.15 4.18 -26.87
C ALA A 169 -10.23 4.62 -28.02
N CYS A 170 -9.05 5.18 -27.72
CA CYS A 170 -8.04 5.49 -28.74
C CYS A 170 -7.54 4.24 -29.47
N LEU A 171 -7.36 3.13 -28.76
CA LEU A 171 -6.89 1.86 -29.34
C LEU A 171 -7.94 1.22 -30.27
N ILE A 172 -9.21 1.25 -29.87
CA ILE A 172 -10.35 0.79 -30.70
C ILE A 172 -10.49 1.69 -31.93
N SER A 173 -10.37 3.01 -31.77
CA SER A 173 -10.39 3.96 -32.88
C SER A 173 -9.27 3.67 -33.89
N TYR A 174 -8.04 3.45 -33.42
CA TYR A 174 -6.90 3.08 -34.26
C TYR A 174 -7.13 1.76 -35.03
N MET A 175 -7.64 0.72 -34.36
CA MET A 175 -7.96 -0.57 -35.00
C MET A 175 -9.06 -0.44 -36.05
N THR A 176 -10.05 0.43 -35.82
CA THR A 176 -11.16 0.66 -36.76
C THR A 176 -10.68 1.37 -38.02
N ILE A 177 -9.77 2.34 -37.89
CA ILE A 177 -9.16 3.06 -39.03
C ILE A 177 -8.35 2.10 -39.90
N MET A 178 -7.62 1.15 -39.30
CA MET A 178 -6.84 0.13 -40.04
C MET A 178 -7.72 -0.89 -40.76
N LYS A 179 -8.89 -1.23 -40.22
CA LYS A 179 -9.76 -2.28 -40.77
C LYS A 179 -10.68 -1.79 -41.91
N TYR A 180 -10.96 -0.49 -41.99
CA TYR A 180 -11.86 0.09 -43.00
C TYR A 180 -11.12 1.08 -43.92
N PRO A 181 -10.49 0.60 -45.02
CA PRO A 181 -9.69 1.44 -45.90
C PRO A 181 -10.49 2.50 -46.65
N LYS A 182 -11.82 2.35 -46.81
CA LYS A 182 -12.68 3.41 -47.38
C LYS A 182 -12.83 4.63 -46.46
N LEU A 183 -12.76 4.44 -45.13
CA LEU A 183 -12.71 5.53 -44.15
C LEU A 183 -11.31 6.15 -44.08
N SER A 184 -10.27 5.35 -44.37
CA SER A 184 -8.89 5.81 -44.48
C SER A 184 -8.68 6.79 -45.65
N GLY A 185 -9.53 6.76 -46.69
CA GLY A 185 -9.47 7.69 -47.82
C GLY A 185 -9.69 9.17 -47.41
N PHE A 186 -10.45 9.42 -46.34
CA PHE A 186 -10.62 10.76 -45.77
C PHE A 186 -9.38 11.23 -44.98
N PHE A 187 -8.54 10.28 -44.55
CA PHE A 187 -7.34 10.50 -43.73
C PHE A 187 -6.02 10.20 -44.47
N GLN A 188 -6.07 9.79 -45.74
CA GLN A 188 -4.91 9.35 -46.51
C GLN A 188 -3.87 10.46 -46.71
N ASN A 189 -4.30 11.72 -46.83
CA ASN A 189 -3.38 12.86 -46.90
C ASN A 189 -2.68 13.16 -45.56
N ASN A 190 -3.16 12.61 -44.45
CA ASN A 190 -2.70 12.90 -43.09
C ASN A 190 -2.30 11.63 -42.30
N LEU A 191 -2.05 10.51 -42.99
CA LEU A 191 -1.78 9.21 -42.36
C LEU A 191 -0.50 9.23 -41.51
N SER A 192 0.50 10.04 -41.88
CA SER A 192 1.67 10.35 -41.07
C SER A 192 1.29 11.14 -39.82
N MET A 193 0.52 12.23 -39.97
CA MET A 193 0.04 13.04 -38.84
C MET A 193 -0.75 12.22 -37.81
N ILE A 194 -1.59 11.26 -38.22
CA ILE A 194 -2.38 10.45 -37.29
C ILE A 194 -1.48 9.49 -36.51
N LYS A 195 -0.47 8.90 -37.15
CA LYS A 195 0.53 8.08 -36.45
C LYS A 195 1.31 8.93 -35.44
N ASP A 196 1.73 10.12 -35.84
CA ASP A 196 2.47 11.05 -34.98
C ASP A 196 1.63 11.55 -33.80
N ILE A 197 0.34 11.83 -34.02
CA ILE A 197 -0.62 12.19 -32.96
C ILE A 197 -0.84 11.02 -32.01
N SER A 198 -0.96 9.79 -32.51
CA SER A 198 -1.15 8.61 -31.66
C SER A 198 0.06 8.35 -30.76
N ILE A 199 1.27 8.53 -31.29
CA ILE A 199 2.52 8.42 -30.54
C ILE A 199 2.62 9.57 -29.53
N ALA A 200 2.28 10.80 -29.92
CA ALA A 200 2.27 11.96 -29.03
C ALA A 200 1.30 11.77 -27.86
N ILE A 201 0.10 11.22 -28.10
CA ILE A 201 -0.87 10.91 -27.05
C ILE A 201 -0.30 9.85 -26.08
N VAL A 202 0.32 8.79 -26.59
CA VAL A 202 0.95 7.76 -25.75
C VAL A 202 2.07 8.37 -24.89
N VAL A 203 2.89 9.25 -25.47
CA VAL A 203 3.97 9.96 -24.76
C VAL A 203 3.42 10.90 -23.71
N ILE A 204 2.37 11.68 -24.01
CA ILE A 204 1.70 12.58 -23.04
C ILE A 204 1.10 11.77 -21.88
N VAL A 205 0.51 10.61 -22.15
CA VAL A 205 -0.02 9.71 -21.11
C VAL A 205 1.11 9.15 -20.25
N LEU A 206 2.24 8.74 -20.84
CA LEU A 206 3.42 8.28 -20.10
C LEU A 206 4.05 9.39 -19.26
N ILE A 207 4.12 10.62 -19.78
CA ILE A 207 4.60 11.79 -19.03
C ILE A 207 3.64 12.12 -17.88
N SER A 208 2.33 12.10 -18.11
CA SER A 208 1.33 12.32 -17.05
C SER A 208 1.40 11.26 -15.95
N PHE A 209 1.65 10.00 -16.35
CA PHE A 209 1.90 8.88 -15.43
C PHE A 209 3.18 9.08 -14.62
N MET A 210 4.30 9.45 -15.28
CA MET A 210 5.58 9.76 -14.64
C MET A 210 5.49 10.94 -13.66
N ILE A 211 4.81 12.03 -14.05
CA ILE A 211 4.62 13.20 -13.18
C ILE A 211 3.81 12.81 -11.94
N LYS A 212 2.69 12.09 -12.09
CA LYS A 212 1.91 11.63 -10.92
C LYS A 212 2.67 10.66 -10.02
N PHE A 213 3.51 9.80 -10.59
CA PHE A 213 4.36 8.89 -9.83
C PHE A 213 5.53 9.63 -9.14
N GLY A 214 6.08 10.66 -9.78
CA GLY A 214 7.13 11.53 -9.24
C GLY A 214 6.65 12.42 -8.10
N TYR A 215 5.47 13.04 -8.24
CA TYR A 215 4.84 13.85 -7.18
C TYR A 215 4.50 13.02 -5.93
N SER A 216 4.21 11.73 -6.07
CA SER A 216 4.01 10.83 -4.93
C SER A 216 5.29 10.57 -4.13
N LYS A 217 6.49 10.79 -4.71
CA LYS A 217 7.78 10.63 -4.02
C LYS A 217 8.24 11.93 -3.35
N THR A 218 7.95 13.10 -3.91
CA THR A 218 8.42 14.40 -3.39
C THR A 218 7.57 14.97 -2.24
N LEU A 219 6.31 14.55 -2.08
CA LEU A 219 5.48 14.88 -0.90
C LEU A 219 5.86 14.08 0.38
N LYS A 220 7.02 13.41 0.38
CA LYS A 220 7.58 12.65 1.51
C LYS A 220 8.93 13.19 2.01
N LYS A 221 9.26 14.45 1.73
CA LYS A 221 10.27 15.20 2.46
C LYS A 221 9.59 16.12 3.46
#